data_AF-A0A3D0JMP7-F1
#
_entry.id   AF-A0A3D0JMP7-F1
#
_cell.length_a   1.000
_cell.length_b   1.000
_cell.length_c   1.000
_cell.angle_alpha   90.00
_cell.angle_beta   90.00
_cell.angle_gamma   90.00
#
_symmetry.space_group_name_H-M   'P 1'
#
loop_
_entity.id
_entity.type
_entity.pdbx_description
1 polymer ?
#
loop_
_entity_poly.entity_id
_entity_poly.type
_entity_poly.pdbx_seq_one_letter_code
_entity_poly.pdbx_strand_id
1 'polypeptide(L)'
;MRSSWFALLRRRRLSLIVMACLLVLIPVGCAKLEQTERELVFRIEPGTARWFSGLPTGIEDVQLQSPDLGADESLHAWWWPAARKDAPALLYLHGSRWN
;
A
#
# COMPACT_ATOMS: atom_id res chain seq x y z
N MET A 1 -32.70 -50.03 12.05
CA MET A 1 -31.56 -49.52 12.87
C MET A 1 -30.31 -49.14 12.05
N ARG A 2 -30.33 -49.11 10.71
CA ARG A 2 -29.15 -48.78 9.87
C ARG A 2 -29.01 -47.28 9.53
N SER A 3 -30.07 -46.49 9.67
CA SER A 3 -30.13 -45.09 9.23
C SER A 3 -29.40 -44.09 10.14
N SER A 4 -29.29 -44.34 11.45
CA SER A 4 -28.64 -43.40 12.38
C SER A 4 -27.12 -43.32 12.20
N TRP A 5 -26.47 -44.42 11.81
CA TRP A 5 -25.02 -44.50 11.63
C TRP A 5 -24.53 -43.67 10.45
N PHE A 6 -25.23 -43.71 9.31
CA PHE A 6 -24.90 -42.88 8.15
C PHE A 6 -25.09 -41.38 8.43
N ALA A 7 -26.12 -41.01 9.20
CA ALA A 7 -26.36 -39.63 9.60
C ALA A 7 -25.25 -39.10 10.55
N LEU A 8 -24.78 -39.93 11.48
CA LEU A 8 -23.67 -39.59 12.39
C LEU A 8 -22.33 -39.47 11.65
N LEU A 9 -22.01 -40.41 10.76
CA LEU A 9 -20.80 -40.30 9.91
C LEU A 9 -20.85 -39.07 9.01
N ARG A 10 -22.01 -38.74 8.43
CA ARG A 10 -22.20 -37.55 7.59
C ARG A 10 -22.02 -36.26 8.41
N ARG A 11 -22.58 -36.18 9.62
CA ARG A 11 -22.38 -35.03 10.54
C ARG A 11 -20.92 -34.89 10.95
N ARG A 12 -20.22 -35.98 11.26
CA ARG A 12 -18.78 -35.96 11.58
C ARG A 12 -17.93 -35.46 10.41
N ARG A 13 -18.20 -35.96 9.20
CA ARG A 13 -17.51 -35.49 7.98
C ARG A 13 -17.77 -34.01 7.72
N LEU A 14 -19.01 -33.56 7.85
CA LEU A 14 -19.35 -32.15 7.70
C LEU A 14 -18.62 -31.28 8.74
N SER A 15 -18.61 -31.69 10.01
CA SER A 15 -17.91 -30.98 11.08
C SER A 15 -16.41 -30.88 10.83
N LEU A 16 -15.78 -31.96 10.31
CA LEU A 16 -14.35 -31.95 9.96
C LEU A 16 -14.05 -31.03 8.78
N ILE A 17 -14.92 -31.01 7.76
CA ILE A 17 -14.79 -30.08 6.63
C ILE A 17 -14.92 -28.65 7.12
N VAL A 18 -15.93 -28.33 7.93
CA VAL A 18 -16.11 -26.98 8.48
C VAL A 18 -14.91 -26.57 9.33
N MET A 19 -14.42 -27.46 10.19
CA MET A 19 -13.23 -27.20 11.01
C MET A 19 -11.99 -26.94 10.14
N ALA A 20 -11.76 -27.76 9.11
CA ALA A 20 -10.65 -27.57 8.17
C ALA A 20 -10.77 -26.25 7.40
N CYS A 21 -11.97 -25.89 6.95
CA CYS A 21 -12.24 -24.61 6.30
C CYS A 21 -11.93 -23.43 7.24
N LEU A 22 -12.36 -23.49 8.50
CA LEU A 22 -12.10 -22.43 9.48
C LEU A 22 -10.60 -22.27 9.77
N LEU A 23 -9.86 -23.38 9.89
CA LEU A 23 -8.41 -23.35 10.10
C LEU A 23 -7.63 -22.67 8.98
N VAL A 24 -8.18 -22.66 7.76
CA VAL A 24 -7.57 -21.96 6.62
C VAL A 24 -8.10 -20.53 6.48
N LEU A 25 -9.43 -20.36 6.52
CA LEU A 25 -10.08 -19.08 6.25
C LEU A 25 -9.76 -18.02 7.31
N ILE A 26 -9.62 -18.40 8.58
CA ILE A 26 -9.31 -17.45 9.66
C ILE A 26 -7.94 -16.79 9.44
N PRO A 27 -6.81 -17.53 9.36
CA PRO A 27 -5.50 -16.89 9.19
C PRO A 27 -5.36 -16.18 7.84
N VAL A 28 -5.94 -16.72 6.76
CA VAL A 28 -5.94 -16.05 5.45
C VAL A 28 -6.72 -14.75 5.49
N GLY A 29 -7.90 -14.75 6.14
CA GLY A 29 -8.70 -13.55 6.35
C GLY A 29 -7.95 -12.49 7.15
N CYS A 30 -7.30 -12.89 8.25
CA CYS A 30 -6.48 -11.98 9.05
C CYS A 30 -5.32 -11.37 8.24
N ALA A 31 -4.58 -12.20 7.52
CA ALA A 31 -3.46 -11.74 6.69
C ALA A 31 -3.95 -10.77 5.59
N LYS A 32 -5.11 -11.03 4.97
CA LYS A 32 -5.64 -10.13 3.94
C LYS A 32 -6.12 -8.80 4.53
N LEU A 33 -6.75 -8.83 5.70
CA LEU A 33 -7.15 -7.60 6.40
C LEU A 33 -5.93 -6.74 6.75
N GLU A 34 -4.88 -7.34 7.32
CA GLU A 34 -3.63 -6.64 7.64
C GLU A 34 -2.98 -6.04 6.37
N GLN A 35 -2.91 -6.82 5.29
CA GLN A 35 -2.37 -6.34 4.04
C GLN A 35 -3.17 -5.14 3.51
N THR A 36 -4.51 -5.23 3.52
CA THR A 36 -5.36 -4.16 3.03
C THR A 36 -5.33 -2.94 3.93
N GLU A 37 -5.21 -3.09 5.24
CA GLU A 37 -4.98 -1.96 6.14
C GLU A 37 -3.69 -1.22 5.78
N ARG A 38 -2.58 -1.94 5.61
CA ARG A 38 -1.30 -1.34 5.19
C ARG A 38 -1.41 -0.67 3.81
N GLU A 39 -2.05 -1.35 2.86
CA GLU A 39 -2.28 -0.80 1.51
C GLU A 39 -3.08 0.50 1.58
N LEU A 40 -4.10 0.59 2.43
CA LEU A 40 -4.95 1.78 2.56
C LEU A 40 -4.29 2.90 3.36
N VAL A 41 -3.53 2.58 4.42
CA VAL A 41 -2.82 3.56 5.25
C VAL A 41 -1.65 4.19 4.50
N PHE A 42 -0.95 3.42 3.67
CA PHE A 42 0.21 3.88 2.90
C PHE A 42 -0.10 4.05 1.41
N ARG A 43 -1.38 4.10 1.03
CA ARG A 43 -1.76 4.32 -0.36
C ARG A 43 -1.38 5.72 -0.77
N ILE A 44 -0.65 5.83 -1.86
CA ILE A 44 -0.39 7.09 -2.53
C ILE A 44 -1.66 7.43 -3.31
N GLU A 45 -2.51 8.29 -2.73
CA GLU A 45 -3.70 8.75 -3.45
C GLU A 45 -3.29 9.84 -4.44
N PRO A 46 -3.57 9.69 -5.75
CA PRO A 46 -3.29 10.75 -6.71
C PRO A 46 -4.12 11.99 -6.35
N GLY A 47 -3.46 13.10 -6.02
CA GLY A 47 -4.11 14.37 -5.68
C GLY A 47 -3.35 15.17 -4.63
N THR A 48 -3.88 16.34 -4.27
CA THR A 48 -3.34 17.12 -3.15
C THR A 48 -3.84 16.53 -1.84
N ALA A 49 -2.92 16.11 -0.97
CA ALA A 49 -3.30 15.63 0.35
C ALA A 49 -4.07 16.73 1.10
N ARG A 50 -5.12 16.37 1.85
CA ARG A 50 -5.96 17.35 2.56
C ARG A 50 -5.20 18.23 3.55
N TRP A 51 -4.06 17.76 4.03
CA TRP A 51 -3.18 18.50 4.93
C TRP A 51 -2.17 19.40 4.18
N PHE A 52 -2.02 19.23 2.86
CA PHE A 52 -1.09 20.00 2.04
C PHE A 52 -1.73 21.33 1.65
N SER A 53 -1.14 22.43 2.11
CA SER A 53 -1.62 23.80 1.87
C SER A 53 -0.86 24.52 0.75
N GLY A 54 -0.08 23.79 -0.05
CA GLY A 54 0.78 24.37 -1.09
C GLY A 54 2.23 24.55 -0.63
N LEU A 55 3.09 24.87 -1.60
CA LEU A 55 4.52 25.07 -1.40
C LEU A 55 4.81 26.46 -0.80
N PRO A 56 5.78 26.57 0.14
CA PRO A 56 6.38 27.84 0.52
C PRO A 56 6.87 28.65 -0.67
N THR A 57 6.88 29.98 -0.52
CA THR A 57 7.33 30.89 -1.58
C THR A 57 8.77 30.62 -1.98
N GLY A 58 9.02 30.51 -3.29
CA GLY A 58 10.35 30.28 -3.85
C GLY A 58 10.73 28.81 -4.03
N ILE A 59 9.89 27.87 -3.61
CA ILE A 59 10.03 26.44 -3.97
C ILE A 59 9.35 26.22 -5.32
N GLU A 60 10.06 25.53 -6.21
CA GLU A 60 9.60 25.21 -7.56
C GLU A 60 9.13 23.75 -7.62
N ASP A 61 7.99 23.53 -8.27
CA ASP A 61 7.50 22.19 -8.59
C ASP A 61 8.07 21.77 -9.94
N VAL A 62 8.84 20.67 -9.97
CA VAL A 62 9.59 20.23 -11.16
C VAL A 62 9.30 18.77 -11.48
N GLN A 63 9.31 18.46 -12.78
CA GLN A 63 9.29 17.09 -13.27
C GLN A 63 10.64 16.76 -13.89
N LEU A 64 11.32 15.77 -13.32
CA LEU A 64 12.61 15.30 -13.77
C LEU A 64 12.41 14.16 -14.77
N GLN A 65 13.11 14.27 -15.89
CA GLN A 65 13.16 13.25 -16.94
C GLN A 65 14.55 12.59 -16.90
N SER A 66 14.61 11.28 -17.14
CA SER A 66 15.86 10.54 -17.25
C SER A 66 15.76 9.52 -18.38
N PRO A 67 16.85 9.26 -19.12
CA PRO A 67 16.90 8.12 -20.04
C PRO A 67 16.65 6.77 -19.37
N ASP A 68 16.83 6.69 -18.05
CA ASP A 68 16.55 5.47 -17.26
C ASP A 68 15.06 5.30 -16.90
N LEU A 69 14.23 6.33 -17.13
CA LEU A 69 12.78 6.29 -16.93
C LEU A 69 12.08 5.92 -18.25
N GLY A 70 10.87 5.34 -18.15
CA GLY A 70 10.03 5.10 -19.33
C GLY A 70 9.66 6.40 -20.06
N ALA A 71 9.30 6.28 -21.35
CA ALA A 71 9.03 7.45 -22.20
C ALA A 71 7.89 8.37 -21.69
N ASP A 72 6.97 7.81 -20.92
CA ASP A 72 5.84 8.53 -20.31
C ASP A 72 5.98 8.64 -18.77
N GLU A 73 7.16 8.34 -18.23
CA GLU A 73 7.44 8.41 -16.79
C GLU A 73 8.24 9.65 -16.45
N SER A 74 7.89 10.32 -15.36
CA SER A 74 8.64 11.44 -14.83
C SER A 74 8.73 11.35 -13.31
N LEU A 75 9.82 11.86 -12.75
CA LEU A 75 9.96 11.98 -11.30
C LEU A 75 9.54 13.39 -10.88
N HIS A 76 8.42 13.47 -10.17
CA HIS A 76 7.98 14.71 -9.53
C HIS A 76 8.88 15.04 -8.34
N ALA A 77 9.28 16.31 -8.22
CA ALA A 77 10.13 16.78 -7.14
C ALA A 77 9.86 18.25 -6.81
N TRP A 78 10.29 18.65 -5.61
CA TRP A 78 10.35 20.05 -5.21
C TRP A 78 11.79 20.54 -5.20
N TRP A 79 12.01 21.66 -5.87
CA TRP A 79 13.31 22.32 -5.94
C TRP A 79 13.31 23.58 -5.09
N TRP A 80 14.26 23.66 -4.15
CA TRP A 80 14.50 24.88 -3.39
C TRP A 80 15.80 25.53 -3.87
N PRO A 81 15.72 26.58 -4.71
CA PRO A 81 16.91 27.24 -5.25
C PRO A 81 17.70 27.94 -4.15
N ALA A 82 19.01 27.70 -4.15
CA ALA A 82 19.94 28.50 -3.35
C ALA A 82 20.16 29.87 -4.00
N ALA A 83 20.49 30.88 -3.18
CA ALA A 83 20.76 32.24 -3.67
C ALA A 83 21.95 32.31 -4.65
N ARG A 84 22.91 31.39 -4.52
CA ARG A 84 24.09 31.28 -5.39
C ARG A 84 23.95 30.09 -6.34
N LYS A 85 24.28 30.29 -7.61
CA LYS A 85 24.14 29.27 -8.67
C LYS A 85 25.10 28.08 -8.52
N ASP A 86 26.19 28.26 -7.76
CA ASP A 86 27.25 27.28 -7.55
C ASP A 86 27.21 26.67 -6.12
N ALA A 87 26.07 26.80 -5.42
CA ALA A 87 25.87 26.11 -4.15
C ALA A 87 25.79 24.58 -4.35
N PRO A 88 26.24 23.79 -3.37
CA PRO A 88 25.99 22.35 -3.38
C PRO A 88 24.49 22.06 -3.27
N ALA A 89 24.05 20.99 -3.93
CA ALA A 89 22.68 20.49 -3.85
C ALA A 89 22.58 19.31 -2.87
N LEU A 90 21.42 19.20 -2.21
CA LEU A 90 21.06 18.05 -1.39
C LEU A 90 19.88 17.33 -2.04
N LEU A 91 20.03 16.03 -2.31
CA LEU A 91 18.92 15.18 -2.72
C LEU A 91 18.29 14.54 -1.49
N TYR A 92 17.06 14.93 -1.18
CA TYR A 92 16.26 14.33 -0.11
C TYR A 92 15.18 13.42 -0.69
N LEU A 93 15.21 12.15 -0.32
CA LEU A 93 14.20 11.16 -0.68
C LEU A 93 13.37 10.86 0.56
N HIS A 94 12.06 11.15 0.51
CA HIS A 94 11.19 10.86 1.63
C HIS A 94 10.84 9.36 1.70
N GLY A 95 10.59 8.85 2.90
CA GLY A 95 10.06 7.50 3.09
C GLY A 95 8.55 7.44 2.87
N SER A 96 8.01 6.23 2.80
CA SER A 96 6.59 5.94 2.57
C SER A 96 5.65 6.32 3.73
N ARG A 97 6.19 6.69 4.89
CA ARG A 97 5.38 7.01 6.09
C ARG A 97 4.60 8.34 5.97
N TRP A 98 5.04 9.25 5.11
CA TRP A 98 4.49 10.62 5.00
C TRP A 98 3.94 10.95 3.61
N ASN A 99 3.75 9.94 2.76
CA ASN A 99 3.08 10.14 1.47
C ASN A 99 1.56 10.18 1.63
#